data_AF-A0A2E0PXX1-F1
#
_entry.id   AF-A0A2E0PXX1-F1
#
_cell.length_a   1.000
_cell.length_b   1.000
_cell.length_c   1.000
_cell.angle_alpha   90.00
_cell.angle_beta   90.00
_cell.angle_gamma   90.00
#
_symmetry.space_group_name_H-M   'P 1'
#
loop_
_entity.id
_entity.type
_entity.pdbx_description
1 polymer ?
#
loop_
_entity_poly.entity_id
_entity_poly.type
_entity_poly.pdbx_seq_one_letter_code
_entity_poly.pdbx_strand_id
1 'polypeptide(L)'
;MSSDNPIEVLGIDAGGTMTDTFFVAADGQFIVGKAQSSIDEASAVVESSKDGLEGSGRSLEEVYGQMSTCVYSGTAMLNRVVSRTGIRTALICSKGFEDNHRMGRALQCYLGYAFEDRLHLNSHRYDDPLVAIQDTRGVTERIDCQGTVVIPVRVEEAVVAAKELLATDIKAIVISFLNSHANHSHEEAVRDAVIAEVKSSGKDIPVFASCDYYPSRKESHRTNTTILEAYAAEPSRITLKNLDDKLRALGGKFDVRVMASHGGTISWKAKELARTLVSGPIGGVIGSAYLGKELGYENIACSDIGGTSFDMALIVKGAFAIGRDKDMAP
;
A
#
# COMPACT_ATOMS: atom_id res chain seq x y z
N MET A 1 27.10 17.83 15.17
CA MET A 1 26.28 19.03 14.92
C MET A 1 26.36 19.94 16.15
N SER A 2 26.46 21.25 15.97
CA SER A 2 26.38 22.20 17.10
C SER A 2 25.01 22.15 17.76
N SER A 3 24.91 22.42 19.07
CA SER A 3 23.63 22.53 19.80
C SER A 3 22.69 23.58 19.22
N ASP A 4 23.25 24.58 18.54
CA ASP A 4 22.51 25.72 17.98
C ASP A 4 21.95 25.45 16.58
N ASN A 5 22.23 24.28 15.99
CA ASN A 5 21.71 23.89 14.68
C ASN A 5 20.53 22.91 14.86
N PRO A 6 19.27 23.38 14.69
CA PRO A 6 18.10 22.55 14.93
C PRO A 6 17.98 21.45 13.88
N ILE A 7 17.50 20.28 14.31
CA ILE A 7 17.17 19.17 13.43
C ILE A 7 15.70 19.31 13.02
N GLU A 8 15.44 19.47 11.73
CA GLU A 8 14.13 19.88 11.22
C GLU A 8 13.35 18.76 10.52
N VAL A 9 14.05 17.80 9.92
CA VAL A 9 13.44 16.76 9.08
C VAL A 9 13.89 15.37 9.52
N LEU A 10 12.92 14.44 9.54
CA LEU A 10 13.15 13.01 9.73
C LEU A 10 12.62 12.22 8.54
N GLY A 11 13.49 11.47 7.87
CA GLY A 11 13.13 10.37 6.99
C GLY A 11 13.26 9.03 7.72
N ILE A 12 12.34 8.10 7.48
CA ILE A 12 12.38 6.75 8.05
C ILE A 12 12.25 5.76 6.89
N ASP A 13 13.10 4.73 6.87
CA ASP A 13 12.89 3.53 6.08
C ASP A 13 12.81 2.30 6.98
N ALA A 14 11.67 1.61 6.94
CA ALA A 14 11.35 0.51 7.85
C ALA A 14 10.78 -0.72 7.12
N GLY A 15 10.75 -1.87 7.80
CA GLY A 15 10.13 -3.10 7.29
C GLY A 15 11.07 -4.04 6.53
N GLY A 16 12.33 -3.64 6.31
CA GLY A 16 13.41 -4.53 5.88
C GLY A 16 14.07 -5.27 7.06
N THR A 17 15.28 -5.78 6.88
CA THR A 17 16.08 -6.41 7.96
C THR A 17 16.54 -5.39 9.01
N MET A 18 16.79 -4.16 8.56
CA MET A 18 17.21 -3.03 9.38
C MET A 18 16.20 -1.89 9.20
N THR A 19 16.09 -1.05 10.21
CA THR A 19 15.30 0.18 10.22
C THR A 19 16.29 1.35 10.23
N ASP A 20 16.19 2.20 9.23
CA ASP A 20 17.10 3.32 9.01
C ASP A 20 16.36 4.64 9.28
N THR A 21 17.06 5.57 9.93
CA THR A 21 16.56 6.92 10.20
C THR A 21 17.51 7.95 9.62
N PHE A 22 16.97 8.98 8.98
CA PHE A 22 17.74 10.02 8.30
C PHE A 22 17.31 11.39 8.82
N PHE A 23 18.18 12.01 9.60
CA PHE A 23 17.95 13.32 10.20
C PHE A 23 18.62 14.41 9.35
N VAL A 24 17.93 15.52 9.11
CA VAL A 24 18.50 16.69 8.43
C VAL A 24 18.36 17.92 9.32
N ALA A 25 19.49 18.61 9.53
CA ALA A 25 19.55 19.87 10.24
C ALA A 25 19.29 21.07 9.33
N ALA A 26 19.04 22.24 9.91
CA ALA A 26 18.68 23.45 9.17
C ALA A 26 19.75 23.92 8.17
N ASP A 27 21.03 23.61 8.41
CA ASP A 27 22.15 23.89 7.49
C ASP A 27 22.35 22.82 6.40
N GLY A 28 21.50 21.78 6.38
CA GLY A 28 21.58 20.67 5.43
C GLY A 28 22.55 19.55 5.83
N GLN A 29 23.24 19.65 6.98
CA GLN A 29 23.96 18.49 7.52
C GLN A 29 22.98 17.37 7.85
N PHE A 30 23.42 16.13 7.66
CA PHE A 30 22.58 14.97 7.94
C PHE A 30 23.31 13.92 8.78
N ILE A 31 22.50 13.10 9.44
CA ILE A 31 22.92 11.98 10.28
C ILE A 31 22.04 10.79 9.94
N VAL A 32 22.65 9.60 9.89
CA VAL A 32 21.95 8.35 9.66
C VAL A 32 22.05 7.48 10.90
N GLY A 33 20.92 6.98 11.36
CA GLY A 33 20.84 5.97 12.40
C GLY A 33 20.37 4.63 11.85
N LYS A 34 20.74 3.55 12.54
CA LYS A 34 20.42 2.19 12.13
C LYS A 34 20.11 1.31 13.32
N ALA A 35 19.04 0.52 13.22
CA ALA A 35 18.73 -0.52 14.20
C ALA A 35 18.16 -1.76 13.52
N GLN A 36 18.19 -2.89 14.23
CA GLN A 36 17.55 -4.10 13.76
C GLN A 36 16.02 -3.90 13.72
N SER A 37 15.39 -4.29 12.62
CA SER A 37 13.93 -4.25 12.51
C SER A 37 13.27 -5.17 13.52
N SER A 38 12.08 -4.78 13.98
CA SER A 38 11.31 -5.52 14.97
C SER A 38 9.83 -5.55 14.56
N ILE A 39 9.07 -6.49 15.13
CA ILE A 39 7.60 -6.55 14.96
C ILE A 39 6.96 -5.24 15.47
N ASP A 40 7.54 -4.65 16.51
CA ASP A 40 7.25 -3.28 16.93
C ASP A 40 8.14 -2.30 16.15
N GLU A 41 7.69 -1.90 14.97
CA GLU A 41 8.41 -0.93 14.12
C GLU A 41 8.63 0.40 14.83
N ALA A 42 7.70 0.85 15.67
CA ALA A 42 7.83 2.12 16.39
C ALA A 42 9.04 2.09 17.35
N SER A 43 9.24 0.97 18.04
CA SER A 43 10.43 0.78 18.88
C SER A 43 11.72 0.69 18.06
N ALA A 44 11.70 0.00 16.90
CA ALA A 44 12.88 -0.08 16.03
C ALA A 44 13.29 1.31 15.49
N VAL A 45 12.33 2.16 15.13
CA VAL A 45 12.59 3.56 14.74
C VAL A 45 13.22 4.35 15.89
N VAL A 46 12.73 4.17 17.12
CA VAL A 46 13.29 4.84 18.30
C VAL A 46 14.73 4.38 18.56
N GLU A 47 15.03 3.09 18.47
CA GLU A 47 16.40 2.59 18.63
C GLU A 47 17.33 3.09 17.51
N SER A 48 16.86 3.08 16.25
CA SER A 48 17.59 3.65 15.11
C SER A 48 17.88 5.14 15.33
N SER A 49 16.91 5.87 15.89
CA SER A 49 17.07 7.28 16.21
C SER A 49 18.09 7.52 17.32
N LYS A 50 18.17 6.63 18.33
CA LYS A 50 19.20 6.72 19.38
C LYS A 50 20.59 6.47 18.82
N ASP A 51 20.74 5.48 17.93
CA ASP A 51 21.99 5.17 17.25
C ASP A 51 22.47 6.36 16.41
N GLY A 52 21.61 6.94 15.56
CA GLY A 52 21.98 8.10 14.75
C GLY A 52 22.40 9.30 15.60
N LEU A 53 21.67 9.56 16.69
CA LEU A 53 21.95 10.69 17.58
C LEU A 53 23.03 10.39 18.62
N GLU A 54 23.66 9.20 18.57
CA GLU A 54 24.76 8.85 19.47
C GLU A 54 25.92 9.85 19.31
N GLY A 55 26.45 10.34 20.43
CA GLY A 55 27.52 11.34 20.44
C GLY A 55 27.09 12.78 20.13
N SER A 56 25.82 13.03 19.79
CA SER A 56 25.29 14.41 19.67
C SER A 56 25.10 15.09 21.04
N GLY A 57 24.96 14.30 22.12
CA GLY A 57 24.66 14.79 23.47
C GLY A 57 23.22 15.28 23.66
N ARG A 58 22.36 15.10 22.66
CA ARG A 58 20.97 15.57 22.63
C ARG A 58 20.01 14.43 22.96
N SER A 59 18.93 14.73 23.69
CA SER A 59 17.90 13.73 23.95
C SER A 59 16.92 13.62 22.77
N LEU A 60 16.25 12.48 22.64
CA LEU A 60 15.22 12.29 21.62
C LEU A 60 14.09 13.30 21.76
N GLU A 61 13.69 13.61 22.99
CA GLU A 61 12.62 14.54 23.29
C GLU A 61 12.94 15.97 22.82
N GLU A 62 14.19 16.38 23.00
CA GLU A 62 14.68 17.64 22.49
C GLU A 62 14.64 17.69 20.96
N VAL A 63 15.18 16.65 20.32
CA VAL A 63 15.29 16.58 18.85
C VAL A 63 13.92 16.49 18.19
N TYR A 64 13.07 15.56 18.61
CA TYR A 64 11.71 15.43 18.06
C TYR A 64 10.84 16.65 18.33
N GLY A 65 11.07 17.36 19.44
CA GLY A 65 10.37 18.59 19.78
C GLY A 65 10.68 19.79 18.87
N GLN A 66 11.77 19.71 18.10
CA GLN A 66 12.23 20.73 17.14
C GLN A 66 11.85 20.40 15.69
N MET A 67 11.53 19.15 15.40
CA MET A 67 11.24 18.71 14.03
C MET A 67 9.97 19.34 13.46
N SER A 68 10.06 19.71 12.19
CA SER A 68 8.97 20.26 11.40
C SER A 68 8.15 19.18 10.68
N THR A 69 8.79 18.08 10.26
CA THR A 69 8.14 17.02 9.49
C THR A 69 8.84 15.68 9.70
N CYS A 70 8.04 14.61 9.64
CA CYS A 70 8.50 13.24 9.53
C CYS A 70 7.87 12.58 8.29
N VAL A 71 8.70 11.91 7.49
CA VAL A 71 8.27 11.12 6.34
C VAL A 71 8.67 9.67 6.58
N TYR A 72 7.67 8.82 6.76
CA TYR A 72 7.81 7.38 6.80
C TYR A 72 7.76 6.80 5.39
N SER A 73 8.71 5.92 5.14
CA SER A 73 8.67 4.94 4.07
C SER A 73 8.94 3.57 4.67
N GLY A 74 8.40 2.54 4.03
CA GLY A 74 8.72 1.18 4.41
C GLY A 74 8.23 0.15 3.43
N THR A 75 8.73 -1.06 3.62
CA THR A 75 8.53 -2.20 2.73
C THR A 75 7.56 -3.24 3.29
N ALA A 76 7.02 -3.06 4.50
CA ALA A 76 6.14 -4.03 5.14
C ALA A 76 4.90 -4.40 4.28
N MET A 77 4.26 -3.40 3.66
CA MET A 77 3.12 -3.65 2.77
C MET A 77 3.54 -4.39 1.50
N LEU A 78 4.62 -3.95 0.86
CA LEU A 78 5.19 -4.57 -0.33
C LEU A 78 5.59 -6.03 -0.07
N ASN A 79 6.27 -6.28 1.06
CA ASN A 79 6.72 -7.59 1.50
C ASN A 79 5.56 -8.60 1.58
N ARG A 80 4.39 -8.20 2.09
CA ARG A 80 3.19 -9.06 2.11
C ARG A 80 2.73 -9.44 0.70
N VAL A 81 2.85 -8.53 -0.27
CA VAL A 81 2.47 -8.77 -1.66
C VAL A 81 3.44 -9.71 -2.34
N VAL A 82 4.74 -9.43 -2.30
CA VAL A 82 5.76 -10.25 -2.98
C VAL A 82 5.89 -11.65 -2.35
N SER A 83 5.73 -11.76 -1.03
CA SER A 83 5.78 -13.05 -0.33
C SER A 83 4.44 -13.81 -0.28
N ARG A 84 3.35 -13.20 -0.77
CA ARG A 84 1.99 -13.77 -0.71
C ARG A 84 1.55 -14.15 0.72
N THR A 85 1.88 -13.31 1.71
CA THR A 85 1.57 -13.53 3.15
C THR A 85 0.57 -12.53 3.74
N GLY A 86 -0.18 -11.81 2.90
CA GLY A 86 -1.24 -10.91 3.35
C GLY A 86 -2.45 -11.63 3.96
N ILE A 87 -3.43 -10.85 4.41
CA ILE A 87 -4.62 -11.40 5.07
C ILE A 87 -5.52 -12.13 4.07
N ARG A 88 -6.06 -13.30 4.46
CA ARG A 88 -6.97 -14.07 3.60
C ARG A 88 -8.25 -13.27 3.31
N THR A 89 -8.39 -12.81 2.08
CA THR A 89 -9.43 -11.87 1.66
C THR A 89 -10.43 -12.56 0.74
N ALA A 90 -11.72 -12.33 0.96
CA ALA A 90 -12.79 -12.79 0.07
C ALA A 90 -13.20 -11.71 -0.93
N LEU A 91 -13.81 -12.12 -2.04
CA LEU A 91 -14.32 -11.21 -3.08
C LEU A 91 -15.81 -11.46 -3.34
N ILE A 92 -16.61 -10.41 -3.27
CA ILE A 92 -17.99 -10.36 -3.76
C ILE A 92 -18.00 -9.52 -5.03
N CYS A 93 -18.48 -10.09 -6.13
CA CYS A 93 -18.50 -9.45 -7.43
C CYS A 93 -19.85 -9.65 -8.15
N SER A 94 -19.98 -9.08 -9.35
CA SER A 94 -21.16 -9.28 -10.18
C SER A 94 -21.27 -10.75 -10.58
N LYS A 95 -22.45 -11.35 -10.40
CA LYS A 95 -22.70 -12.75 -10.74
C LYS A 95 -22.42 -13.05 -12.21
N GLY A 96 -21.74 -14.15 -12.48
CA GLY A 96 -21.22 -14.51 -13.81
C GLY A 96 -19.84 -13.92 -14.13
N PHE A 97 -19.25 -13.14 -13.23
CA PHE A 97 -17.91 -12.56 -13.37
C PHE A 97 -16.92 -13.00 -12.27
N GLU A 98 -17.25 -14.07 -11.54
CA GLU A 98 -16.45 -14.63 -10.44
C GLU A 98 -15.03 -15.02 -10.90
N ASP A 99 -14.90 -15.45 -12.15
CA ASP A 99 -13.62 -15.87 -12.73
C ASP A 99 -12.73 -14.71 -13.23
N ASN A 100 -13.25 -13.49 -13.32
CA ASN A 100 -12.50 -12.35 -13.88
C ASN A 100 -11.17 -12.10 -13.18
N HIS A 101 -11.16 -12.21 -11.85
CA HIS A 101 -9.96 -11.98 -11.04
C HIS A 101 -8.86 -12.99 -11.39
N ARG A 102 -9.18 -14.28 -11.37
CA ARG A 102 -8.20 -15.35 -11.65
C ARG A 102 -7.76 -15.43 -13.10
N MET A 103 -8.56 -14.94 -14.05
CA MET A 103 -8.16 -14.87 -15.46
C MET A 103 -7.08 -13.81 -15.73
N GLY A 104 -6.87 -12.86 -14.82
CA GLY A 104 -5.80 -11.87 -14.92
C GLY A 104 -5.85 -11.00 -16.19
N ARG A 105 -7.04 -10.88 -16.81
CA ARG A 105 -7.27 -10.20 -18.10
C ARG A 105 -6.36 -10.67 -19.24
N ALA A 106 -5.83 -11.89 -19.15
CA ALA A 106 -4.74 -12.44 -19.96
C ALA A 106 -3.39 -11.69 -19.91
N LEU A 107 -3.40 -10.38 -19.70
CA LEU A 107 -2.21 -9.54 -19.61
C LEU A 107 -1.24 -10.00 -18.51
N GLN A 108 -1.77 -10.51 -17.39
CA GLN A 108 -0.95 -10.85 -16.23
C GLN A 108 0.04 -12.01 -16.47
N CYS A 109 -0.09 -12.81 -17.53
CA CYS A 109 0.85 -13.91 -17.76
C CYS A 109 2.22 -13.50 -18.35
N TYR A 110 2.40 -12.24 -18.71
CA TYR A 110 3.67 -11.71 -19.26
C TYR A 110 4.03 -10.31 -18.75
N LEU A 111 3.41 -9.87 -17.64
CA LEU A 111 3.81 -8.62 -16.97
C LEU A 111 5.24 -8.73 -16.42
N GLY A 112 5.96 -7.61 -16.43
CA GLY A 112 7.35 -7.55 -15.92
C GLY A 112 8.41 -8.16 -16.82
N TYR A 113 8.04 -8.72 -17.98
CA TYR A 113 8.98 -9.43 -18.84
C TYR A 113 9.84 -8.49 -19.68
N ALA A 114 11.06 -8.96 -19.97
CA ALA A 114 11.94 -8.40 -20.99
C ALA A 114 11.27 -8.44 -22.37
N PHE A 115 11.82 -7.69 -23.33
CA PHE A 115 11.22 -7.60 -24.67
C PHE A 115 11.16 -8.96 -25.37
N GLU A 116 12.20 -9.77 -25.20
CA GLU A 116 12.38 -11.08 -25.81
C GLU A 116 11.35 -12.08 -25.26
N ASP A 117 11.18 -12.11 -23.94
CA ASP A 117 10.26 -13.04 -23.28
C ASP A 117 8.79 -12.70 -23.56
N ARG A 118 8.46 -11.43 -23.78
CA ARG A 118 7.11 -11.04 -24.23
C ARG A 118 6.72 -11.70 -25.55
N LEU A 119 7.69 -11.93 -26.44
CA LEU A 119 7.48 -12.58 -27.74
C LEU A 119 7.58 -14.11 -27.64
N HIS A 120 8.33 -14.61 -26.67
CA HIS A 120 8.51 -16.04 -26.46
C HIS A 120 7.34 -16.64 -25.65
N LEU A 121 6.29 -17.07 -26.35
CA LEU A 121 5.02 -17.54 -25.76
C LEU A 121 5.20 -18.60 -24.66
N ASN A 122 6.16 -19.52 -24.79
CA ASN A 122 6.39 -20.58 -23.80
C ASN A 122 6.95 -20.07 -22.47
N SER A 123 7.41 -18.82 -22.40
CA SER A 123 7.83 -18.21 -21.15
C SER A 123 6.64 -17.72 -20.30
N HIS A 124 5.46 -17.52 -20.91
CA HIS A 124 4.32 -16.89 -20.24
C HIS A 124 3.75 -17.78 -19.15
N ARG A 125 3.46 -17.19 -17.98
CA ARG A 125 2.97 -17.92 -16.81
C ARG A 125 2.03 -17.04 -15.97
N TYR A 126 0.93 -17.60 -15.49
CA TYR A 126 0.12 -16.98 -14.45
C TYR A 126 0.62 -17.41 -13.07
N ASP A 127 0.78 -16.43 -12.19
CA ASP A 127 0.93 -16.71 -10.76
C ASP A 127 -0.45 -16.89 -10.10
N ASP A 128 -0.46 -17.42 -8.87
CA ASP A 128 -1.71 -17.62 -8.13
C ASP A 128 -2.46 -16.29 -7.92
N PRO A 129 -3.80 -16.28 -7.99
CA PRO A 129 -4.57 -15.06 -7.77
C PRO A 129 -4.52 -14.61 -6.30
N LEU A 130 -4.64 -13.31 -6.05
CA LEU A 130 -4.66 -12.76 -4.68
C LEU A 130 -5.85 -13.25 -3.84
N VAL A 131 -6.96 -13.59 -4.52
CA VAL A 131 -8.18 -14.11 -3.91
C VAL A 131 -8.54 -15.38 -4.67
N ALA A 132 -8.66 -16.47 -3.95
CA ALA A 132 -8.95 -17.76 -4.56
C ALA A 132 -10.43 -17.88 -4.95
N ILE A 133 -10.73 -18.73 -5.94
CA ILE A 133 -12.10 -18.89 -6.45
C ILE A 133 -13.06 -19.41 -5.36
N GLN A 134 -12.57 -20.26 -4.44
CA GLN A 134 -13.36 -20.73 -3.30
C GLN A 134 -13.78 -19.61 -2.34
N ASP A 135 -13.06 -18.49 -2.33
CA ASP A 135 -13.34 -17.31 -1.51
C ASP A 135 -14.03 -16.19 -2.33
N THR A 136 -14.53 -16.52 -3.54
CA THR A 136 -15.23 -15.58 -4.42
C THR A 136 -16.71 -15.93 -4.55
N ARG A 137 -17.59 -14.93 -4.48
CA ARG A 137 -19.04 -15.08 -4.65
C ARG A 137 -19.60 -14.02 -5.60
N GLY A 138 -20.64 -14.40 -6.35
CA GLY A 138 -21.37 -13.52 -7.25
C GLY A 138 -22.72 -13.11 -6.69
N VAL A 139 -23.07 -11.83 -6.81
CA VAL A 139 -24.40 -11.29 -6.47
C VAL A 139 -25.10 -10.87 -7.75
N THR A 140 -26.37 -11.26 -7.92
CA THR A 140 -27.16 -10.85 -9.08
C THR A 140 -27.40 -9.34 -9.05
N GLU A 141 -26.73 -8.63 -9.95
CA GLU A 141 -26.79 -7.18 -10.13
C GLU A 141 -26.28 -6.84 -11.53
N ARG A 142 -26.78 -5.75 -12.13
CA ARG A 142 -26.08 -5.15 -13.28
C ARG A 142 -26.36 -3.67 -13.50
N ILE A 143 -25.31 -2.91 -13.77
CA ILE A 143 -25.31 -1.47 -14.11
C ILE A 143 -24.62 -1.24 -15.47
N ASP A 144 -25.28 -0.62 -16.44
CA ASP A 144 -24.64 -0.37 -17.73
C ASP A 144 -23.52 0.69 -17.66
N CYS A 145 -22.90 1.00 -18.80
CA CYS A 145 -21.82 2.00 -18.87
C CYS A 145 -22.29 3.45 -18.64
N GLN A 146 -23.61 3.71 -18.68
CA GLN A 146 -24.21 5.02 -18.42
C GLN A 146 -24.63 5.18 -16.95
N GLY A 147 -24.46 4.14 -16.12
CA GLY A 147 -24.89 4.14 -14.73
C GLY A 147 -26.35 3.70 -14.54
N THR A 148 -27.02 3.23 -15.59
CA THR A 148 -28.41 2.77 -15.52
C THR A 148 -28.48 1.36 -14.96
N VAL A 149 -29.39 1.13 -14.03
CA VAL A 149 -29.67 -0.20 -13.49
C VAL A 149 -30.34 -1.05 -14.57
N VAL A 150 -29.67 -2.13 -14.99
CA VAL A 150 -30.17 -3.12 -15.95
C VAL A 150 -30.79 -4.30 -15.21
N ILE A 151 -30.13 -4.76 -14.16
CA ILE A 151 -30.62 -5.82 -13.27
C ILE A 151 -30.55 -5.28 -11.84
N PRO A 152 -31.69 -5.08 -11.15
CA PRO A 152 -31.70 -4.64 -9.75
C PRO A 152 -30.88 -5.59 -8.86
N VAL A 153 -30.17 -5.01 -7.90
CA VAL A 153 -29.38 -5.80 -6.94
C VAL A 153 -30.27 -6.67 -6.06
N ARG A 154 -29.91 -7.95 -5.96
CA ARG A 154 -30.52 -8.92 -5.04
C ARG A 154 -29.75 -8.99 -3.74
N VAL A 155 -30.05 -8.09 -2.81
CA VAL A 155 -29.32 -7.94 -1.54
C VAL A 155 -29.37 -9.21 -0.69
N GLU A 156 -30.44 -9.99 -0.78
CA GLU A 156 -30.57 -11.30 -0.14
C GLU A 156 -29.48 -12.30 -0.57
N GLU A 157 -29.04 -12.26 -1.84
CA GLU A 157 -27.93 -13.10 -2.32
C GLU A 157 -26.60 -12.66 -1.69
N ALA A 158 -26.42 -11.36 -1.43
CA ALA A 158 -25.24 -10.85 -0.72
C ALA A 158 -25.19 -11.30 0.74
N VAL A 159 -26.33 -11.38 1.42
CA VAL A 159 -26.42 -11.91 2.80
C VAL A 159 -26.04 -13.38 2.83
N VAL A 160 -26.52 -14.19 1.87
CA VAL A 160 -26.14 -15.60 1.76
C VAL A 160 -24.64 -15.74 1.48
N ALA A 161 -24.12 -14.98 0.51
CA ALA A 161 -22.68 -14.97 0.20
C ALA A 161 -21.84 -14.58 1.42
N ALA A 162 -22.25 -13.56 2.17
CA ALA A 162 -21.58 -13.15 3.41
C ALA A 162 -21.56 -14.29 4.43
N LYS A 163 -22.69 -14.97 4.67
CA LYS A 163 -22.75 -16.10 5.61
C LYS A 163 -21.82 -17.26 5.21
N GLU A 164 -21.81 -17.61 3.93
CA GLU A 164 -20.92 -18.66 3.42
C GLU A 164 -19.44 -18.29 3.59
N LEU A 165 -19.07 -17.06 3.24
CA LEU A 165 -17.71 -16.56 3.43
C LEU A 165 -17.35 -16.51 4.91
N LEU A 166 -18.24 -16.02 5.77
CA LEU A 166 -18.05 -15.99 7.22
C LEU A 166 -18.00 -17.40 7.84
N ALA A 167 -18.49 -18.45 7.19
CA ALA A 167 -18.28 -19.82 7.66
C ALA A 167 -16.84 -20.32 7.44
N THR A 168 -16.04 -19.59 6.67
CA THR A 168 -14.60 -19.85 6.46
C THR A 168 -13.72 -18.98 7.39
N ASP A 169 -12.41 -19.09 7.23
CA ASP A 169 -11.37 -18.37 7.97
C ASP A 169 -10.91 -17.06 7.31
N ILE A 170 -11.70 -16.51 6.38
CA ILE A 170 -11.44 -15.18 5.80
C ILE A 170 -11.32 -14.10 6.88
N LYS A 171 -10.51 -13.09 6.59
CA LYS A 171 -10.18 -11.97 7.49
C LYS A 171 -10.61 -10.62 6.93
N ALA A 172 -11.02 -10.55 5.67
CA ALA A 172 -11.57 -9.36 5.04
C ALA A 172 -12.50 -9.74 3.90
N ILE A 173 -13.45 -8.86 3.57
CA ILE A 173 -14.34 -9.00 2.41
C ILE A 173 -14.20 -7.77 1.52
N VAL A 174 -13.92 -7.99 0.24
CA VAL A 174 -13.89 -6.95 -0.79
C VAL A 174 -15.15 -7.08 -1.65
N ILE A 175 -15.73 -5.94 -2.01
CA ILE A 175 -16.88 -5.87 -2.91
C ILE A 175 -16.46 -5.03 -4.12
N SER A 176 -16.62 -5.58 -5.32
CA SER A 176 -16.32 -4.87 -6.56
C SER A 176 -17.28 -5.28 -7.66
N PHE A 177 -18.21 -4.39 -7.98
CA PHE A 177 -19.15 -4.59 -9.08
C PHE A 177 -18.69 -3.88 -10.34
N LEU A 178 -19.11 -4.41 -11.49
CA LEU A 178 -18.89 -3.75 -12.76
C LEU A 178 -19.57 -2.37 -12.75
N ASN A 179 -18.93 -1.37 -13.35
CA ASN A 179 -19.42 0.01 -13.44
C ASN A 179 -19.84 0.68 -12.13
N SER A 180 -19.45 0.14 -10.97
CA SER A 180 -19.79 0.77 -9.69
C SER A 180 -19.29 2.21 -9.60
N HIS A 181 -18.09 2.51 -10.13
CA HIS A 181 -17.58 3.88 -10.24
C HIS A 181 -18.53 4.89 -10.91
N ALA A 182 -19.46 4.45 -11.77
CA ALA A 182 -20.46 5.31 -12.42
C ALA A 182 -21.76 5.42 -11.61
N ASN A 183 -22.14 4.37 -10.89
CA ASN A 183 -23.28 4.37 -9.98
C ASN A 183 -23.00 3.42 -8.80
N HIS A 184 -22.79 3.99 -7.62
CA HIS A 184 -22.35 3.27 -6.41
C HIS A 184 -23.48 2.49 -5.71
N SER A 185 -24.74 2.77 -6.04
CA SER A 185 -25.91 2.34 -5.25
C SER A 185 -25.97 0.85 -4.94
N HIS A 186 -25.67 -0.02 -5.91
CA HIS A 186 -25.68 -1.47 -5.69
C HIS A 186 -24.53 -1.92 -4.78
N GLU A 187 -23.34 -1.34 -4.95
CA GLU A 187 -22.16 -1.71 -4.16
C GLU A 187 -22.32 -1.23 -2.71
N GLU A 188 -22.88 -0.03 -2.50
CA GLU A 188 -23.24 0.50 -1.18
C GLU A 188 -24.29 -0.36 -0.48
N ALA A 189 -25.36 -0.74 -1.18
CA ALA A 189 -26.41 -1.59 -0.62
C ALA A 189 -25.86 -2.96 -0.18
N VAL A 190 -24.97 -3.55 -0.99
CA VAL A 190 -24.31 -4.82 -0.64
C VAL A 190 -23.33 -4.64 0.49
N ARG A 191 -22.53 -3.56 0.51
CA ARG A 191 -21.63 -3.23 1.62
C ARG A 191 -22.39 -3.16 2.93
N ASP A 192 -23.48 -2.41 2.97
CA ASP A 192 -24.24 -2.19 4.21
C ASP A 192 -24.87 -3.50 4.72
N ALA A 193 -25.39 -4.34 3.81
CA ALA A 193 -25.92 -5.66 4.15
C ALA A 193 -24.82 -6.62 4.66
N VAL A 194 -23.66 -6.64 4.02
CA VAL A 194 -22.52 -7.48 4.44
C VAL A 194 -21.99 -7.01 5.80
N ILE A 195 -21.87 -5.70 6.03
CA ILE A 195 -21.46 -5.14 7.34
C ILE A 195 -22.45 -5.55 8.44
N ALA A 196 -23.76 -5.50 8.15
CA ALA A 196 -24.78 -5.93 9.11
C ALA A 196 -24.62 -7.42 9.46
N GLU A 197 -24.37 -8.27 8.47
CA GLU A 197 -24.18 -9.71 8.68
C GLU A 197 -22.88 -10.03 9.45
N VAL A 198 -21.77 -9.33 9.14
CA VAL A 198 -20.52 -9.43 9.90
C VAL A 198 -20.78 -9.11 11.37
N LYS A 199 -21.47 -7.99 11.65
CA LYS A 199 -21.81 -7.58 13.02
C LYS A 199 -22.68 -8.62 13.74
N SER A 200 -23.70 -9.19 13.08
CA SER A 200 -24.55 -10.22 13.69
C SER A 200 -23.81 -11.52 13.95
N SER A 201 -22.75 -11.83 13.18
CA SER A 201 -21.92 -13.02 13.42
C SER A 201 -20.99 -12.92 14.62
N GLY A 202 -20.82 -11.71 15.19
CA GLY A 202 -19.89 -11.44 16.29
C GLY A 202 -18.42 -11.45 15.88
N LYS A 203 -18.12 -11.46 14.58
CA LYS A 203 -16.76 -11.41 14.03
C LYS A 203 -16.34 -9.96 13.75
N ASP A 204 -15.06 -9.69 13.88
CA ASP A 204 -14.43 -8.42 13.50
C ASP A 204 -13.73 -8.59 12.14
N ILE A 205 -14.50 -8.46 11.05
CA ILE A 205 -14.02 -8.63 9.67
C ILE A 205 -14.30 -7.33 8.89
N PRO A 206 -13.26 -6.58 8.46
CA PRO A 206 -13.46 -5.36 7.68
C PRO A 206 -14.03 -5.65 6.27
N VAL A 207 -14.84 -4.72 5.79
CA VAL A 207 -15.50 -4.77 4.48
C VAL A 207 -15.04 -3.57 3.64
N PHE A 208 -14.58 -3.85 2.42
CA PHE A 208 -14.01 -2.86 1.50
C PHE A 208 -14.81 -2.82 0.21
N ALA A 209 -15.62 -1.79 0.02
CA ALA A 209 -16.27 -1.52 -1.26
C ALA A 209 -15.30 -0.75 -2.18
N SER A 210 -15.11 -1.21 -3.41
CA SER A 210 -14.27 -0.54 -4.39
C SER A 210 -14.65 0.92 -4.65
N CYS A 211 -15.94 1.27 -4.59
CA CYS A 211 -16.42 2.64 -4.74
C CYS A 211 -16.00 3.58 -3.61
N ASP A 212 -15.80 3.02 -2.42
CA ASP A 212 -15.44 3.77 -1.21
C ASP A 212 -13.97 4.17 -1.16
N TYR A 213 -13.13 3.53 -1.98
CA TYR A 213 -11.68 3.69 -1.99
C TYR A 213 -11.16 4.12 -3.36
N TYR A 214 -11.46 3.34 -4.42
CA TYR A 214 -10.87 3.50 -5.74
C TYR A 214 -11.94 3.57 -6.84
N PRO A 215 -12.84 4.58 -6.86
CA PRO A 215 -13.94 4.70 -7.82
C PRO A 215 -13.45 5.09 -9.23
N SER A 216 -12.73 4.17 -9.88
CA SER A 216 -12.12 4.35 -11.19
C SER A 216 -12.60 3.29 -12.19
N ARG A 217 -12.56 3.61 -13.47
CA ARG A 217 -12.89 2.66 -14.55
C ARG A 217 -11.81 1.57 -14.65
N LYS A 218 -12.14 0.42 -15.27
CA LYS A 218 -11.37 -0.85 -15.35
C LYS A 218 -11.49 -1.68 -14.08
N GLU A 219 -12.36 -2.69 -14.14
CA GLU A 219 -12.62 -3.63 -13.06
C GLU A 219 -11.38 -4.40 -12.62
N SER A 220 -10.55 -4.91 -13.54
CA SER A 220 -9.37 -5.70 -13.13
C SER A 220 -8.39 -4.88 -12.28
N HIS A 221 -8.18 -3.61 -12.63
CA HIS A 221 -7.30 -2.71 -11.88
C HIS A 221 -7.92 -2.32 -10.55
N ARG A 222 -9.16 -1.82 -10.58
CA ARG A 222 -9.90 -1.40 -9.38
C ARG A 222 -10.04 -2.55 -8.36
N THR A 223 -10.42 -3.74 -8.81
CA THR A 223 -10.57 -4.93 -7.96
C THR A 223 -9.23 -5.31 -7.35
N ASN A 224 -8.15 -5.39 -8.13
CA ASN A 224 -6.82 -5.68 -7.59
C ASN A 224 -6.38 -4.65 -6.54
N THR A 225 -6.55 -3.35 -6.80
CA THR A 225 -6.16 -2.30 -5.84
C THR A 225 -6.99 -2.37 -4.56
N THR A 226 -8.30 -2.63 -4.66
CA THR A 226 -9.18 -2.78 -3.49
C THR A 226 -8.84 -4.05 -2.70
N ILE A 227 -8.46 -5.14 -3.39
CA ILE A 227 -7.92 -6.34 -2.74
C ILE A 227 -6.62 -6.03 -2.01
N LEU A 228 -5.69 -5.29 -2.63
CA LEU A 228 -4.42 -4.93 -1.99
C LEU A 228 -4.62 -4.03 -0.75
N GLU A 229 -5.64 -3.17 -0.75
CA GLU A 229 -6.02 -2.39 0.43
C GLU A 229 -6.32 -3.31 1.62
N ALA A 230 -7.20 -4.29 1.41
CA ALA A 230 -7.55 -5.27 2.43
C ALA A 230 -6.35 -6.16 2.78
N TYR A 231 -5.75 -6.79 1.76
CA TYR A 231 -4.75 -7.84 1.85
C TYR A 231 -3.44 -7.38 2.51
N ALA A 232 -2.96 -6.20 2.16
CA ALA A 232 -1.62 -5.73 2.53
C ALA A 232 -1.61 -4.40 3.29
N ALA A 233 -2.47 -3.44 2.95
CA ALA A 233 -2.37 -2.07 3.45
C ALA A 233 -3.02 -1.88 4.84
N GLU A 234 -4.25 -2.36 5.03
CA GLU A 234 -4.98 -2.17 6.28
C GLU A 234 -4.24 -2.72 7.53
N PRO A 235 -3.56 -3.89 7.47
CA PRO A 235 -2.74 -4.36 8.60
C PRO A 235 -1.63 -3.38 9.03
N SER A 236 -1.16 -2.51 8.13
CA SER A 236 -0.12 -1.51 8.43
C SER A 236 -0.66 -0.22 9.07
N ARG A 237 -1.99 -0.01 9.11
CA ARG A 237 -2.57 1.21 9.70
C ARG A 237 -2.27 1.31 11.21
N ILE A 238 -2.36 0.20 11.91
CA ILE A 238 -2.06 0.12 13.36
C ILE A 238 -0.58 0.44 13.60
N THR A 239 0.32 -0.06 12.76
CA THR A 239 1.76 0.21 12.84
C THR A 239 2.06 1.71 12.72
N LEU A 240 1.50 2.36 11.69
CA LEU A 240 1.69 3.80 11.47
C LEU A 240 1.11 4.65 12.61
N LYS A 241 -0.05 4.25 13.15
CA LYS A 241 -0.64 4.89 14.32
C LYS A 241 0.27 4.77 15.54
N ASN A 242 0.77 3.57 15.83
CA ASN A 242 1.65 3.32 16.98
C ASN A 242 2.95 4.11 16.86
N LEU A 243 3.49 4.24 15.64
CA LEU A 243 4.65 5.10 15.38
C LEU A 243 4.34 6.57 15.66
N ASP A 244 3.23 7.10 15.14
CA ASP A 244 2.82 8.50 15.39
C ASP A 244 2.64 8.77 16.89
N ASP A 245 1.91 7.91 17.60
CA ASP A 245 1.69 8.02 19.04
C ASP A 245 3.01 7.98 19.83
N LYS A 246 3.95 7.10 19.44
CA LYS A 246 5.25 6.96 20.09
C LYS A 246 6.12 8.20 19.89
N LEU A 247 6.19 8.72 18.67
CA LEU A 247 6.97 9.93 18.37
C LEU A 247 6.38 11.16 19.06
N ARG A 248 5.04 11.26 19.17
CA ARG A 248 4.36 12.31 19.93
C ARG A 248 4.62 12.23 21.44
N ALA A 249 4.60 11.01 22.00
CA ALA A 249 4.93 10.80 23.41
C ALA A 249 6.37 11.22 23.74
N LEU A 250 7.26 11.15 22.75
CA LEU A 250 8.65 11.63 22.82
C LEU A 250 8.79 13.09 22.34
N GLY A 251 7.74 13.92 22.45
CA GLY A 251 7.82 15.37 22.21
C GLY A 251 7.57 15.83 20.77
N GLY A 252 7.35 14.92 19.81
CA GLY A 252 7.05 15.25 18.42
C GLY A 252 5.78 16.11 18.27
N LYS A 253 5.89 17.22 17.53
CA LYS A 253 4.78 18.17 17.28
C LYS A 253 4.18 18.06 15.87
N PHE A 254 4.70 17.16 15.04
CA PHE A 254 4.27 16.89 13.68
C PHE A 254 3.28 15.71 13.61
N ASP A 255 2.57 15.58 12.49
CA ASP A 255 1.93 14.33 12.10
C ASP A 255 2.89 13.55 11.18
N VAL A 256 2.98 12.23 11.36
CA VAL A 256 3.75 11.38 10.44
C VAL A 256 3.10 11.42 9.05
N ARG A 257 3.91 11.65 8.02
CA ARG A 257 3.49 11.51 6.61
C ARG A 257 4.08 10.24 6.03
N VAL A 258 3.42 9.67 5.01
CA VAL A 258 3.86 8.45 4.34
C VAL A 258 4.13 8.74 2.87
N MET A 259 5.24 8.24 2.34
CA MET A 259 5.56 8.34 0.92
C MET A 259 4.52 7.59 0.08
N ALA A 260 3.96 8.24 -0.94
CA ALA A 260 2.96 7.68 -1.83
C ALA A 260 3.55 7.34 -3.20
N SER A 261 2.89 6.45 -3.93
CA SER A 261 3.35 5.89 -5.22
C SER A 261 3.56 6.92 -6.33
N HIS A 262 2.96 8.11 -6.22
CA HIS A 262 3.12 9.22 -7.17
C HIS A 262 4.31 10.13 -6.83
N GLY A 263 5.10 9.79 -5.82
CA GLY A 263 6.27 10.54 -5.35
C GLY A 263 5.97 11.74 -4.46
N GLY A 264 4.71 11.93 -4.06
CA GLY A 264 4.30 12.86 -3.00
C GLY A 264 4.18 12.15 -1.66
N THR A 265 3.70 12.85 -0.64
CA THR A 265 3.43 12.27 0.68
C THR A 265 1.97 12.48 1.07
N ILE A 266 1.40 11.54 1.83
CA ILE A 266 0.03 11.61 2.35
C ILE A 266 0.01 11.38 3.87
N SER A 267 -1.09 11.72 4.53
CA SER A 267 -1.26 11.38 5.95
C SER A 267 -1.45 9.87 6.12
N TRP A 268 -0.91 9.27 7.19
CA TRP A 268 -1.22 7.89 7.56
C TRP A 268 -2.70 7.66 7.91
N LYS A 269 -3.43 8.75 8.23
CA LYS A 269 -4.87 8.75 8.49
C LYS A 269 -5.71 8.68 7.21
N ALA A 270 -5.05 8.72 6.03
CA ALA A 270 -5.74 8.58 4.76
C ALA A 270 -6.48 7.23 4.70
N LYS A 271 -7.71 7.26 4.22
CA LYS A 271 -8.55 6.05 4.10
C LYS A 271 -7.88 5.04 3.16
N GLU A 272 -7.42 5.49 1.99
CA GLU A 272 -6.80 4.65 0.97
C GLU A 272 -5.28 4.56 1.17
N LEU A 273 -4.82 3.52 1.88
CA LEU A 273 -3.42 3.27 2.19
C LEU A 273 -2.68 2.49 1.10
N ALA A 274 -3.34 1.75 0.20
CA ALA A 274 -2.61 1.06 -0.88
C ALA A 274 -1.88 2.04 -1.83
N ARG A 275 -2.19 3.35 -1.76
CA ARG A 275 -1.40 4.41 -2.40
C ARG A 275 0.04 4.51 -1.88
N THR A 276 0.35 3.96 -0.71
CA THR A 276 1.69 3.98 -0.09
C THR A 276 2.37 2.62 -0.09
N LEU A 277 1.82 1.65 -0.84
CA LEU A 277 2.30 0.27 -0.88
C LEU A 277 3.77 0.14 -1.28
N VAL A 278 4.26 1.05 -2.12
CA VAL A 278 5.66 1.13 -2.60
C VAL A 278 6.42 2.35 -2.05
N SER A 279 6.09 2.77 -0.82
CA SER A 279 6.65 3.97 -0.20
C SER A 279 8.19 3.98 -0.15
N GLY A 280 8.83 2.87 0.21
CA GLY A 280 10.31 2.71 0.24
C GLY A 280 10.98 2.90 -1.12
N PRO A 281 10.69 2.04 -2.12
CA PRO A 281 11.33 2.14 -3.44
C PRO A 281 11.14 3.51 -4.10
N ILE A 282 9.97 4.14 -3.94
CA ILE A 282 9.72 5.49 -4.47
C ILE A 282 10.57 6.55 -3.77
N GLY A 283 10.80 6.44 -2.45
CA GLY A 283 11.75 7.28 -1.73
C GLY A 283 13.16 7.21 -2.32
N GLY A 284 13.64 5.99 -2.60
CA GLY A 284 14.93 5.75 -3.26
C GLY A 284 15.02 6.38 -4.66
N VAL A 285 13.97 6.27 -5.47
CA VAL A 285 13.90 6.90 -6.80
C VAL A 285 13.94 8.42 -6.72
N ILE A 286 13.22 9.03 -5.77
CA ILE A 286 13.23 10.49 -5.56
C ILE A 286 14.62 10.95 -5.14
N GLY A 287 15.26 10.25 -4.19
CA GLY A 287 16.62 10.55 -3.76
C GLY A 287 17.63 10.43 -4.91
N SER A 288 17.50 9.39 -5.73
CA SER A 288 18.34 9.18 -6.92
C SER A 288 18.15 10.27 -7.96
N ALA A 289 16.91 10.73 -8.18
CA ALA A 289 16.61 11.83 -9.09
C ALA A 289 17.16 13.17 -8.59
N TYR A 290 17.06 13.42 -7.28
CA TYR A 290 17.64 14.60 -6.65
C TYR A 290 19.17 14.62 -6.80
N LEU A 291 19.84 13.54 -6.42
CA LEU A 291 21.30 13.43 -6.55
C LEU A 291 21.74 13.47 -8.01
N GLY A 292 20.99 12.83 -8.90
CA GLY A 292 21.21 12.85 -10.34
C GLY A 292 21.22 14.27 -10.90
N LYS A 293 20.27 15.11 -10.48
CA LYS A 293 20.23 16.52 -10.88
C LYS A 293 21.46 17.30 -10.41
N GLU A 294 21.87 17.14 -9.14
CA GLU A 294 23.02 17.85 -8.58
C GLU A 294 24.35 17.41 -9.21
N LEU A 295 24.45 16.15 -9.63
CA LEU A 295 25.65 15.59 -10.25
C LEU A 295 25.64 15.64 -11.79
N GLY A 296 24.54 16.08 -12.42
CA GLY A 296 24.40 16.14 -13.88
C GLY A 296 24.14 14.79 -14.56
N TYR A 297 23.60 13.80 -13.83
CA TYR A 297 23.18 12.51 -14.39
C TYR A 297 21.69 12.51 -14.75
N GLU A 298 21.40 12.38 -16.05
CA GLU A 298 20.02 12.38 -16.54
C GLU A 298 19.42 10.98 -16.73
N ASN A 299 20.25 9.93 -16.82
CA ASN A 299 19.79 8.56 -17.06
C ASN A 299 20.36 7.65 -15.97
N ILE A 300 19.48 7.11 -15.12
CA ILE A 300 19.86 6.37 -13.92
C ILE A 300 19.03 5.09 -13.86
N ALA A 301 19.71 3.95 -13.74
CA ALA A 301 19.09 2.70 -13.34
C ALA A 301 19.26 2.56 -11.82
N CYS A 302 18.16 2.72 -11.08
CA CYS A 302 18.11 2.54 -9.64
C CYS A 302 17.99 1.04 -9.36
N SER A 303 18.84 0.53 -8.48
CA SER A 303 18.80 -0.86 -8.01
C SER A 303 19.00 -0.88 -6.50
N ASP A 304 18.04 -1.45 -5.78
CA ASP A 304 18.09 -1.60 -4.32
C ASP A 304 17.91 -3.07 -3.94
N ILE A 305 18.84 -3.59 -3.13
CA ILE A 305 18.86 -4.97 -2.68
C ILE A 305 18.68 -4.96 -1.17
N GLY A 306 17.47 -5.32 -0.73
CA GLY A 306 17.16 -5.55 0.68
C GLY A 306 17.32 -7.02 1.08
N GLY A 307 16.89 -7.33 2.32
CA GLY A 307 16.86 -8.72 2.80
C GLY A 307 15.67 -9.55 2.27
N THR A 308 14.73 -8.93 1.55
CA THR A 308 13.48 -9.59 1.10
C THR A 308 13.15 -9.28 -0.36
N SER A 309 13.32 -8.03 -0.81
CA SER A 309 13.04 -7.59 -2.17
C SER A 309 14.29 -7.15 -2.92
N PHE A 310 14.19 -7.17 -4.25
CA PHE A 310 15.08 -6.47 -5.16
C PHE A 310 14.23 -5.48 -5.95
N ASP A 311 14.48 -4.19 -5.74
CA ASP A 311 13.67 -3.12 -6.28
C ASP A 311 14.43 -2.38 -7.40
N MET A 312 13.78 -2.22 -8.55
CA MET A 312 14.39 -1.61 -9.74
C MET A 312 13.51 -0.50 -10.30
N ALA A 313 14.14 0.61 -10.70
CA ALA A 313 13.46 1.72 -11.36
C ALA A 313 14.37 2.44 -12.34
N LEU A 314 13.77 3.12 -13.32
CA LEU A 314 14.50 3.88 -14.34
C LEU A 314 14.12 5.36 -14.27
N ILE A 315 15.14 6.21 -14.23
CA ILE A 315 15.04 7.64 -14.48
C ILE A 315 15.63 7.87 -15.87
N VAL A 316 14.86 8.48 -16.76
CA VAL A 316 15.25 8.71 -18.16
C VAL A 316 15.07 10.19 -18.46
N LYS A 317 16.15 10.84 -18.92
CA LYS A 317 16.18 12.29 -19.18
C LYS A 317 15.72 13.13 -17.98
N GLY A 318 16.18 12.76 -16.78
CA GLY A 318 15.87 13.45 -15.53
C GLY A 318 14.44 13.26 -15.02
N ALA A 319 13.63 12.41 -15.67
CA ALA A 319 12.25 12.16 -15.29
C ALA A 319 12.03 10.67 -14.96
N PHE A 320 11.26 10.41 -13.90
CA PHE A 320 10.69 9.09 -13.62
C PHE A 320 9.22 9.06 -14.04
N ALA A 321 8.75 7.91 -14.54
CA ALA A 321 7.44 7.81 -15.18
C ALA A 321 6.31 7.64 -14.17
N ILE A 322 5.56 8.71 -13.91
CA ILE A 322 4.24 8.63 -13.26
C ILE A 322 3.19 8.35 -14.33
N GLY A 323 2.33 7.35 -14.13
CA GLY A 323 1.24 7.09 -15.07
C GLY A 323 0.01 6.49 -14.41
N ARG A 324 -1.13 6.62 -15.11
CA ARG A 324 -2.40 5.98 -14.72
C ARG A 324 -2.39 4.52 -15.15
N ASP A 325 -3.18 3.71 -14.45
CA ASP A 325 -3.41 2.30 -14.78
C ASP A 325 -2.12 1.51 -14.98
N LYS A 326 -1.19 1.64 -14.02
CA LYS A 326 0.11 0.98 -14.04
C LYS A 326 0.00 -0.42 -13.47
N ASP A 327 0.79 -1.31 -14.04
CA ASP A 327 1.05 -2.63 -13.51
C ASP A 327 2.34 -2.60 -12.68
N MET A 328 2.36 -3.36 -11.59
CA MET A 328 3.57 -3.66 -10.83
C MET A 328 3.66 -5.18 -10.71
N ALA A 329 4.69 -5.76 -11.32
CA ALA A 329 4.94 -7.18 -11.20
C ALA A 329 5.68 -7.44 -9.88
N PRO A 330 5.17 -8.33 -9.01
CA PRO A 330 5.94 -8.82 -7.86
C PRO A 330 7.08 -9.74 -8.30
#